data_AF-B2A0Z9-F1
#
_entry.id   AF-B2A0Z9-F1
#
_cell.length_a   1.000
_cell.length_b   1.000
_cell.length_c   1.000
_cell.angle_alpha   90.00
_cell.angle_beta   90.00
_cell.angle_gamma   90.00
#
_symmetry.space_group_name_H-M   'P 1'
#
loop_
_entity.id
_entity.type
_entity.pdbx_description
1 polymer ?
#
loop_
_entity_poly.entity_id
_entity_poly.type
_entity_poly.pdbx_seq_one_letter_code
_entity_poly.pdbx_strand_id
1 'polypeptide(L)'
;MTALASVLHSFYNGIENLFVAVAKNIDKYVPKSSNWHKELLKQMLKENEVRGPLISEDLRNKLIEYLAFRHFYRIHILFILIRKN
;
A
#
# COMPACT_ATOMS: atom_id res chain seq x y z
N MET A 1 22.67 -4.65 2.20
CA MET A 1 21.42 -5.05 1.51
C MET A 1 20.14 -4.57 2.21
N THR A 2 20.13 -4.36 3.54
CA THR A 2 18.93 -3.98 4.32
C THR A 2 18.43 -2.55 4.08
N ALA A 3 19.33 -1.58 3.88
CA ALA A 3 18.97 -0.16 3.78
C ALA A 3 18.03 0.16 2.60
N LEU A 4 18.34 -0.34 1.40
CA LEU A 4 17.51 -0.11 0.20
C LEU A 4 16.11 -0.73 0.37
N ALA A 5 16.03 -1.94 0.91
CA ALA A 5 14.76 -2.60 1.18
C ALA A 5 13.91 -1.82 2.22
N SER A 6 14.55 -1.25 3.25
CA SER A 6 13.88 -0.35 4.20
C SER A 6 13.39 0.94 3.54
N VAL A 7 14.18 1.53 2.64
CA VAL A 7 13.77 2.74 1.89
C VAL A 7 12.54 2.45 1.02
N LEU A 8 12.55 1.36 0.26
CA LEU A 8 11.43 0.91 -0.56
C LEU A 8 10.16 0.66 0.27
N HIS A 9 10.32 0.02 1.43
CA HIS A 9 9.22 -0.23 2.36
C HIS A 9 8.61 1.06 2.89
N SER A 10 9.45 1.99 3.37
CA SER A 10 9.01 3.30 3.89
C SER A 10 8.34 4.14 2.81
N PHE A 11 8.88 4.13 1.59
CA PHE A 11 8.29 4.81 0.44
C PHE A 11 6.86 4.33 0.18
N TYR A 12 6.67 3.02 0.02
CA TYR A 12 5.35 2.47 -0.27
C TYR A 12 4.37 2.65 0.90
N ASN A 13 4.82 2.49 2.16
CA ASN A 13 3.98 2.79 3.33
C ASN A 13 3.51 4.26 3.34
N GLY A 14 4.36 5.20 2.92
CA GLY A 14 3.98 6.60 2.79
C GLY A 14 2.82 6.81 1.80
N ILE A 15 2.88 6.13 0.66
CA ILE A 15 1.81 6.15 -0.35
C ILE A 15 0.52 5.54 0.23
N GLU A 16 0.59 4.40 0.89
CA GLU A 16 -0.59 3.77 1.50
C GLU A 16 -1.23 4.69 2.55
N ASN A 17 -0.42 5.33 3.39
CA ASN A 17 -0.92 6.26 4.40
C ASN A 17 -1.65 7.46 3.78
N LEU A 18 -1.13 8.01 2.67
CA LEU A 18 -1.80 9.06 1.92
C LEU A 18 -3.16 8.59 1.40
N PHE A 19 -3.21 7.39 0.81
CA PHE A 19 -4.46 6.83 0.31
C PHE A 19 -5.46 6.52 1.41
N VAL A 20 -5.01 6.05 2.57
CA VAL A 20 -5.87 5.88 3.76
C VAL A 20 -6.43 7.24 4.22
N ALA A 21 -5.62 8.30 4.19
CA ALA A 21 -6.10 9.64 4.53
C ALA A 21 -7.17 10.13 3.56
N VAL A 22 -7.00 9.89 2.25
CA VAL A 22 -8.03 10.19 1.23
C VAL A 22 -9.29 9.36 1.48
N ALA A 23 -9.13 8.04 1.63
CA ALA A 23 -10.24 7.11 1.84
C ALA A 23 -11.05 7.47 3.10
N LYS A 24 -10.37 7.85 4.19
CA LYS A 24 -11.00 8.23 5.45
C LYS A 24 -11.67 9.61 5.38
N ASN A 25 -10.99 10.61 4.83
CA ASN A 25 -11.43 12.01 4.95
C ASN A 25 -12.28 12.47 3.76
N ILE A 26 -12.03 11.93 2.57
CA ILE A 26 -12.73 12.28 1.33
C ILE A 26 -13.79 11.22 1.02
N ASP A 27 -13.39 9.95 0.83
CA ASP A 27 -14.32 8.89 0.43
C ASP A 27 -15.22 8.38 1.57
N LYS A 28 -14.92 8.80 2.82
CA LYS A 28 -15.60 8.38 4.06
C LYS A 28 -15.65 6.86 4.28
N TYR A 29 -14.81 6.11 3.59
CA TYR A 29 -14.75 4.66 3.66
C TYR A 29 -13.31 4.17 3.48
N VAL A 30 -12.82 3.43 4.47
CA VAL A 30 -11.54 2.72 4.41
C VAL A 30 -11.82 1.22 4.30
N PRO A 31 -11.28 0.50 3.30
CA PRO A 31 -11.45 -0.94 3.19
C PRO A 31 -10.90 -1.68 4.41
N LYS A 32 -11.54 -2.79 4.79
CA LYS A 32 -11.21 -3.54 6.02
C LYS A 32 -11.00 -5.04 5.82
N SER A 33 -11.08 -5.54 4.58
CA SER A 33 -10.91 -6.97 4.32
C SER A 33 -9.46 -7.42 4.53
N SER A 34 -9.22 -8.73 4.49
CA SER A 34 -7.84 -9.27 4.48
C SER A 34 -7.00 -8.75 3.31
N ASN A 35 -7.64 -8.33 2.21
CA ASN A 35 -7.02 -7.75 1.02
C ASN A 35 -7.21 -6.23 0.92
N TRP A 36 -7.45 -5.54 2.04
CA TRP A 36 -7.77 -4.11 2.07
C TRP A 36 -6.74 -3.25 1.33
N HIS A 37 -5.46 -3.63 1.32
CA HIS A 37 -4.40 -2.94 0.58
C HIS A 37 -4.69 -2.87 -0.93
N LYS A 38 -5.10 -4.00 -1.55
CA LYS A 38 -5.45 -4.06 -2.97
C LYS A 38 -6.77 -3.33 -3.24
N GLU A 39 -7.71 -3.42 -2.31
CA GLU A 39 -8.99 -2.70 -2.40
C GLU A 39 -8.78 -1.20 -2.33
N LEU A 40 -7.86 -0.72 -1.50
CA LEU A 40 -7.50 0.68 -1.38
C LEU A 40 -6.92 1.22 -2.70
N LEU A 41 -5.99 0.47 -3.33
CA LEU A 41 -5.48 0.84 -4.66
C LEU A 41 -6.60 0.88 -5.72
N LYS A 42 -7.53 -0.09 -5.68
CA LYS A 42 -8.71 -0.11 -6.58
C LYS A 42 -9.63 1.08 -6.32
N GLN A 43 -9.80 1.49 -5.07
CA GLN A 43 -10.59 2.66 -4.68
C GLN A 43 -9.95 3.96 -5.17
N MET A 44 -8.63 4.10 -5.10
CA MET A 44 -7.92 5.30 -5.59
C MET A 44 -7.94 5.42 -7.12
N LEU A 45 -7.93 4.29 -7.83
CA LEU A 45 -8.07 4.24 -9.29
C LEU A 45 -9.47 4.66 -9.76
N LYS A 46 -10.51 4.35 -8.97
CA LYS A 46 -11.89 4.62 -9.36
C LYS A 46 -12.29 6.05 -9.05
N GLU A 47 -13.06 6.64 -9.95
CA GLU A 47 -13.89 7.80 -9.64
C GLU A 47 -15.05 7.42 -8.73
N ASN A 48 -15.56 8.41 -8.02
CA ASN A 48 -16.77 8.32 -7.22
C ASN A 48 -17.52 9.67 -7.27
N GLU A 49 -18.60 9.79 -6.49
CA GLU A 49 -19.45 10.98 -6.47
C GLU A 49 -18.74 12.26 -5.98
N VAL A 50 -17.62 12.12 -5.25
CA VAL A 50 -16.94 13.26 -4.57
C VAL A 50 -15.56 13.57 -5.15
N ARG A 51 -14.97 12.68 -5.97
CA ARG A 51 -13.69 12.90 -6.65
C ARG A 51 -13.54 12.03 -7.90
N GLY A 52 -12.74 12.52 -8.84
CA GLY A 52 -12.22 11.71 -9.94
C GLY A 52 -11.20 10.64 -9.50
N PRO A 53 -10.63 9.90 -10.45
CA PRO A 53 -9.59 8.93 -10.18
C PRO A 53 -8.32 9.65 -9.70
N LEU A 54 -7.73 9.18 -8.59
CA LEU A 54 -6.52 9.79 -8.03
C LEU A 54 -5.25 9.27 -8.71
N ILE A 55 -5.30 8.05 -9.21
CA ILE A 55 -4.19 7.39 -9.89
C ILE A 55 -4.65 6.78 -11.21
N SER A 56 -3.71 6.63 -12.15
CA SER A 56 -3.94 5.91 -13.40
C SER A 56 -3.81 4.38 -13.20
N GLU A 57 -4.28 3.62 -14.19
CA GLU A 57 -4.10 2.15 -14.20
C GLU A 57 -2.61 1.77 -14.25
N ASP A 58 -1.79 2.49 -15.02
CA ASP A 58 -0.34 2.28 -15.09
C ASP A 58 0.32 2.45 -13.70
N LEU A 59 -0.04 3.53 -12.99
CA LEU A 59 0.48 3.76 -11.64
C LEU A 59 -0.02 2.70 -10.66
N ARG A 60 -1.29 2.30 -10.75
CA ARG A 60 -1.84 1.20 -9.93
C ARG A 60 -1.05 -0.09 -10.13
N ASN A 61 -0.73 -0.45 -11.38
CA ASN A 61 0.01 -1.68 -11.68
C ASN A 61 1.41 -1.65 -11.08
N LYS A 62 2.12 -0.52 -11.20
CA LYS A 62 3.42 -0.32 -10.53
C LYS A 62 3.29 -0.48 -9.02
N LEU A 63 2.29 0.15 -8.40
CA LEU A 63 2.08 0.07 -6.94
C LEU A 63 1.72 -1.33 -6.44
N ILE A 64 1.11 -2.18 -7.27
CA ILE A 64 0.86 -3.58 -6.93
C ILE A 64 2.17 -4.36 -6.76
N GLU A 65 3.20 -4.06 -7.56
CA GLU A 65 4.52 -4.69 -7.42
C GLU A 65 5.19 -4.26 -6.10
N TYR A 66 5.10 -2.98 -5.74
CA TYR A 66 5.57 -2.49 -4.44
C TYR A 66 4.80 -3.12 -3.26
N LEU A 67 3.49 -3.33 -3.39
CA LEU A 67 2.69 -4.04 -2.39
C LEU A 67 3.16 -5.50 -2.21
N ALA A 68 3.42 -6.19 -3.32
CA ALA A 68 3.97 -7.55 -3.29
C ALA A 68 5.34 -7.58 -2.57
N PHE A 69 6.21 -6.62 -2.89
CA PHE A 69 7.50 -6.46 -2.20
C PHE A 69 7.32 -6.20 -0.70
N ARG A 70 6.36 -5.35 -0.29
CA ARG A 70 6.07 -5.09 1.12
C ARG A 70 5.70 -6.37 1.87
N HIS A 71 4.85 -7.21 1.29
CA HIS A 71 4.48 -8.49 1.91
C HIS A 71 5.69 -9.42 2.05
N PHE A 72 6.51 -9.52 1.00
CA PHE A 72 7.74 -10.30 1.04
C PHE A 72 8.72 -9.78 2.10
N TYR A 73 8.98 -8.47 2.15
CA TYR A 73 9.91 -7.84 3.08
C TYR A 73 9.49 -8.05 4.54
N ARG A 74 8.18 -7.97 4.84
CA ARG A 74 7.66 -8.19 6.20
C ARG A 74 7.92 -9.62 6.70
N ILE A 75 7.74 -10.62 5.84
CA ILE A 75 8.03 -12.02 6.17
C ILE A 75 9.54 -12.21 6.40
N HIS A 76 10.38 -11.61 5.56
CA HIS A 76 11.82 -11.72 5.67
C HIS A 76 12.39 -11.10 6.96
N ILE A 77 11.91 -9.93 7.37
CA ILE A 77 12.31 -9.34 8.66
C ILE A 77 11.88 -10.23 9.82
N LEU A 78 10.64 -10.73 9.81
CA LEU A 78 10.13 -11.59 10.88
C LEU A 78 11.01 -12.84 11.04
N PHE A 79 11.41 -13.47 9.94
CA PHE A 79 12.31 -14.62 9.95
C PHE A 79 13.69 -14.29 10.56
N ILE A 80 14.27 -13.14 10.22
CA ILE A 80 15.55 -12.69 10.79
C ILE A 80 15.43 -12.45 12.30
N LEU A 81 14.34 -11.84 12.76
CA LEU A 81 14.12 -11.56 14.18
C LEU A 81 13.93 -12.85 14.99
N ILE A 82 13.23 -13.84 14.46
CA ILE A 82 13.01 -15.13 15.13
C ILE A 82 14.31 -15.94 15.24
N ARG A 83 15.22 -15.87 14.25
CA ARG A 83 16.51 -16.58 14.30
C ARG A 83 17.59 -15.93 15.18
N LYS A 84 17.34 -14.73 15.69
CA LYS A 84 18.26 -14.00 16.58
C LYS A 84 18.01 -14.24 18.08
N ASN A 85 16.99 -15.03 18.42
CA ASN A 85 16.74 -15.59 19.75
C ASN A 85 16.93 -17.10 19.71
#